data_AF-A0A9P7GGM1-F1
#
_entry.id   AF-A0A9P7GGM1-F1
#
_cell.length_a   1.000
_cell.length_b   1.000
_cell.length_c   1.000
_cell.angle_alpha   90.00
_cell.angle_beta   90.00
_cell.angle_gamma   90.00
#
_symmetry.space_group_name_H-M   'P 1'
#
loop_
_entity.id
_entity.type
_entity.pdbx_description
1 polymer ?
#
loop_
_entity_poly.entity_id
_entity_poly.type
_entity_poly.pdbx_seq_one_letter_code
_entity_poly.pdbx_strand_id
1 'polypeptide(L)'
;MLEKIQEIMMISSHASLIPYLVVPITPVNPSVYGAEYLGSWGGHRLMLISDYSEKGRYPNGVLTAEDEVNLYLAAEEWETVPHISLPDNPVAFAHDKVWVLRNLTQGVYVRSDAFRMAAEDMEGPEAMRGRTLADVLLSEIHWSCESDHGISGSGKWAGDRFDICVGDAVDDEEGWED
;
A
#
# COMPACT_ATOMS: atom_id res chain seq x y z
N MET A 1 -5.38 2.98 -17.80
CA MET A 1 -3.94 2.70 -17.81
C MET A 1 -3.51 2.47 -16.38
N LEU A 2 -4.00 1.37 -15.80
CA LEU A 2 -3.54 0.82 -14.53
C LEU A 2 -2.49 -0.23 -14.93
N GLU A 3 -1.24 0.19 -15.10
CA GLU A 3 -0.15 -0.71 -15.51
C GLU A 3 0.18 -1.78 -14.44
N LYS A 4 -0.49 -1.77 -13.27
CA LYS A 4 -0.13 -2.55 -12.08
C LYS A 4 -1.30 -3.27 -11.41
N ILE A 5 -2.32 -3.69 -12.16
CA ILE A 5 -3.37 -4.58 -11.61
C ILE A 5 -2.83 -5.97 -11.24
N GLN A 6 -1.66 -6.29 -11.76
CA GLN A 6 -1.05 -7.60 -11.68
C GLN A 6 -0.10 -7.70 -10.49
N GLU A 7 -0.40 -7.19 -9.29
CA GLU A 7 0.45 -7.41 -8.12
C GLU A 7 -0.42 -8.00 -6.99
N ILE A 8 -0.73 -9.31 -7.12
CA ILE A 8 -1.55 -10.06 -6.16
C ILE A 8 -0.68 -10.40 -4.95
N MET A 9 -1.06 -9.88 -3.77
CA MET A 9 -0.42 -10.23 -2.51
C MET A 9 -1.20 -11.32 -1.79
N MET A 10 -0.51 -12.38 -1.37
CA MET A 10 -1.05 -13.32 -0.38
C MET A 10 -0.95 -12.68 1.00
N ILE A 11 -2.09 -12.46 1.66
CA ILE A 11 -2.27 -11.80 2.97
C ILE A 11 -1.55 -12.56 4.11
N SER A 12 -0.92 -13.70 3.83
CA SER A 12 -0.28 -14.57 4.84
C SER A 12 1.04 -14.02 5.39
N SER A 13 1.62 -12.99 4.78
CA SER A 13 2.67 -12.20 5.41
C SER A 13 2.34 -10.73 5.22
N HIS A 14 2.32 -9.95 6.31
CA HIS A 14 2.21 -8.49 6.28
C HIS A 14 3.47 -7.83 5.67
N ALA A 15 4.07 -8.48 4.67
CA ALA A 15 5.15 -7.98 3.84
C ALA A 15 4.69 -6.63 3.29
N SER A 16 5.23 -5.62 3.94
CA SER A 16 4.72 -4.28 3.94
C SER A 16 4.85 -3.65 2.54
N LEU A 17 3.75 -3.06 2.06
CA LEU A 17 3.70 -2.27 0.82
C LEU A 17 4.54 -0.99 0.90
N ILE A 18 4.99 -0.65 2.10
CA ILE A 18 5.63 0.63 2.42
C ILE A 18 6.82 0.92 1.50
N PRO A 19 7.76 -0.02 1.24
CA PRO A 19 8.94 0.28 0.44
C PRO A 19 8.61 0.69 -1.00
N TYR A 20 7.46 0.26 -1.53
CA TYR A 20 6.99 0.60 -2.88
C TYR A 20 6.36 1.99 -2.96
N LEU A 21 5.87 2.51 -1.83
CA LEU A 21 5.16 3.78 -1.75
C LEU A 21 6.03 4.94 -1.28
N VAL A 22 7.23 4.66 -0.79
CA VAL A 22 8.14 5.69 -0.26
C VAL A 22 8.63 6.65 -1.33
N VAL A 23 8.48 7.96 -1.08
CA VAL A 23 8.90 9.06 -1.95
C VAL A 23 9.60 10.17 -1.12
N PRO A 24 10.75 10.73 -1.58
CA PRO A 24 11.55 10.23 -2.69
C PRO A 24 12.15 8.86 -2.35
N ILE A 25 12.55 8.10 -3.38
CA ILE A 25 13.23 6.82 -3.18
C ILE A 25 14.44 7.06 -2.27
N THR A 26 14.38 6.55 -1.04
CA THR A 26 15.53 6.59 -0.12
C THR A 26 16.66 5.80 -0.78
N PRO A 27 17.90 6.32 -0.82
CA PRO A 27 19.02 5.60 -1.40
C PRO A 27 19.23 4.27 -0.66
N VAL A 28 18.77 3.19 -1.27
CA VAL A 28 19.11 1.83 -0.85
C VAL A 28 20.44 1.43 -1.42
N ASN A 29 21.12 0.54 -0.69
CA ASN A 29 22.27 -0.16 -1.23
C ASN A 29 21.84 -0.92 -2.50
N PRO A 30 22.44 -0.67 -3.68
CA PRO A 30 22.05 -1.34 -4.93
C PRO A 30 22.29 -2.86 -4.92
N SER A 31 22.97 -3.42 -3.90
CA SER A 31 23.05 -4.87 -3.69
C SER A 31 21.76 -5.48 -3.10
N VAL A 32 20.76 -4.66 -2.79
CA VAL A 32 19.48 -5.08 -2.24
C VAL A 32 18.61 -5.64 -3.37
N TYR A 33 18.19 -6.90 -3.23
CA TYR A 33 17.28 -7.54 -4.18
C TYR A 33 15.95 -6.79 -4.22
N GLY A 34 15.44 -6.48 -5.42
CA GLY A 34 14.17 -5.76 -5.60
C GLY A 34 14.26 -4.24 -5.44
N ALA A 35 15.46 -3.66 -5.36
CA ALA A 35 15.66 -2.22 -5.28
C ALA A 35 15.03 -1.44 -6.46
N GLU A 36 14.88 -2.09 -7.63
CA GLU A 36 14.23 -1.52 -8.82
C GLU A 36 12.73 -1.24 -8.64
N TYR A 37 12.09 -1.84 -7.63
CA TYR A 37 10.67 -1.65 -7.37
C TYR A 37 10.38 -0.62 -6.26
N LEU A 38 11.41 -0.17 -5.52
CA LEU A 38 11.23 0.75 -4.40
C LEU A 38 10.76 2.13 -4.86
N GLY A 39 9.77 2.67 -4.16
CA GLY A 39 9.09 3.93 -4.50
C GLY A 39 8.36 3.91 -5.86
N SER A 40 8.36 2.78 -6.59
CA SER A 40 7.79 2.73 -7.94
C SER A 40 6.26 2.80 -7.95
N TRP A 41 5.60 2.64 -6.79
CA TRP A 41 4.15 2.73 -6.65
C TRP A 41 3.70 4.08 -6.11
N GLY A 42 4.61 4.95 -5.67
CA GLY A 42 4.27 6.32 -5.25
C GLY A 42 3.43 7.02 -6.32
N GLY A 43 2.26 7.54 -5.92
CA GLY A 43 1.30 8.21 -6.77
C GLY A 43 0.44 7.31 -7.68
N HIS A 44 0.62 5.99 -7.64
CA HIS A 44 -0.21 5.04 -8.40
C HIS A 44 -1.53 4.76 -7.68
N ARG A 45 -2.53 4.33 -8.44
CA ARG A 45 -3.81 3.88 -7.90
C ARG A 45 -3.66 2.50 -7.30
N LEU A 46 -4.10 2.32 -6.06
CA LEU A 46 -4.03 1.03 -5.36
C LEU A 46 -5.41 0.52 -5.00
N MET A 47 -5.61 -0.79 -5.19
CA MET A 47 -6.80 -1.49 -4.72
C MET A 47 -6.38 -2.90 -4.34
N LEU A 48 -6.86 -3.39 -3.19
CA LEU A 48 -6.72 -4.78 -2.80
C LEU A 48 -8.06 -5.48 -3.02
N ILE A 49 -8.11 -6.49 -3.89
CA ILE A 49 -9.34 -7.21 -4.23
C ILE A 49 -9.25 -8.61 -3.61
N SER A 50 -10.24 -8.97 -2.79
CA SER A 50 -10.35 -10.33 -2.26
C SER A 50 -10.65 -11.34 -3.38
N ASP A 51 -10.13 -12.55 -3.24
CA ASP A 51 -10.40 -13.70 -4.12
C ASP A 51 -11.87 -14.13 -4.12
N TYR A 52 -12.65 -13.67 -3.13
CA TYR A 52 -14.10 -13.85 -3.07
C TYR A 52 -14.91 -12.73 -3.76
N SER A 53 -14.26 -11.77 -4.43
CA SER A 53 -14.96 -10.65 -5.07
C SER A 53 -15.71 -11.08 -6.34
N GLU A 54 -17.02 -10.80 -6.40
CA GLU A 54 -17.84 -11.02 -7.58
C GLU A 54 -17.43 -10.11 -8.75
N LYS A 55 -17.32 -10.69 -9.94
CA LYS A 55 -17.07 -9.97 -11.19
C LYS A 55 -18.08 -8.84 -11.40
N GLY A 56 -17.58 -7.64 -11.72
CA GLY A 56 -18.40 -6.46 -12.03
C GLY A 56 -18.98 -5.78 -10.79
N ARG A 57 -18.61 -6.20 -9.57
CA ARG A 57 -18.96 -5.52 -8.31
C ARG A 57 -17.82 -4.66 -7.75
N TYR A 58 -16.92 -4.20 -8.60
CA TYR A 58 -15.81 -3.31 -8.24
C TYR A 58 -16.28 -1.85 -8.15
N PRO A 59 -15.50 -0.93 -7.54
CA PRO A 59 -15.85 0.48 -7.55
C PRO A 59 -15.95 1.01 -8.99
N ASN A 60 -17.03 1.73 -9.28
CA ASN A 60 -17.28 2.29 -10.59
C ASN A 60 -16.16 3.26 -11.00
N GLY A 61 -15.67 3.10 -12.23
CA GLY A 61 -14.70 4.02 -12.83
C GLY A 61 -13.25 3.86 -12.32
N VAL A 62 -12.99 2.87 -11.47
CA VAL A 62 -11.63 2.53 -11.05
C VAL A 62 -10.97 1.56 -12.04
N LEU A 63 -11.64 0.45 -12.35
CA LEU A 63 -11.17 -0.53 -13.32
C LEU A 63 -11.72 -0.21 -14.72
N THR A 64 -10.88 -0.40 -15.74
CA THR A 64 -11.32 -0.48 -17.14
C THR A 64 -11.84 -1.88 -17.48
N ALA A 65 -12.49 -2.03 -18.63
CA ALA A 65 -12.94 -3.35 -19.07
C ALA A 65 -11.78 -4.34 -19.30
N GLU A 66 -10.61 -3.84 -19.69
CA GLU A 66 -9.38 -4.63 -19.84
C GLU A 66 -8.86 -5.10 -18.48
N ASP A 67 -8.87 -4.20 -17.50
CA ASP A 67 -8.47 -4.46 -16.12
C ASP A 67 -9.28 -5.59 -15.48
N GLU A 68 -10.61 -5.58 -15.69
CA GLU A 68 -11.49 -6.64 -15.20
C GLU A 68 -11.23 -8.00 -15.86
N VAL A 69 -10.87 -8.02 -17.14
CA VAL A 69 -10.49 -9.25 -17.85
C VAL A 69 -9.17 -9.79 -17.30
N ASN A 70 -8.17 -8.93 -17.13
CA ASN A 70 -6.86 -9.31 -16.60
C ASN A 70 -6.96 -9.87 -15.17
N LEU A 71 -7.77 -9.23 -14.32
CA LEU A 71 -8.02 -9.70 -12.97
C LEU A 71 -8.64 -11.10 -12.95
N TYR A 72 -9.61 -11.34 -13.84
CA TYR A 72 -10.29 -12.62 -13.95
C TYR A 72 -9.36 -13.74 -14.43
N LEU A 73 -8.54 -13.46 -15.44
CA LEU A 73 -7.53 -14.41 -15.94
C LEU A 73 -6.52 -14.76 -14.84
N ALA A 74 -6.02 -13.76 -14.11
CA ALA A 74 -5.09 -13.98 -13.00
C ALA A 74 -5.71 -14.85 -11.89
N ALA A 75 -7.00 -14.67 -11.59
CA ALA A 75 -7.72 -15.49 -10.61
C ALA A 75 -7.96 -16.95 -11.08
N GLU A 76 -8.27 -17.16 -12.35
CA GLU A 76 -8.52 -18.51 -12.90
C GLU A 76 -7.23 -19.34 -13.06
N GLU A 77 -6.17 -18.72 -13.55
CA GLU A 77 -4.94 -19.44 -13.90
C GLU A 77 -4.10 -19.79 -12.66
N TRP A 78 -4.47 -19.29 -11.47
CA TRP A 78 -3.61 -19.23 -10.28
C TRP A 78 -2.20 -18.74 -10.66
N GLU A 79 -2.10 -17.94 -11.73
CA GLU A 79 -0.87 -17.28 -12.11
C GLU A 79 -0.59 -16.29 -11.01
N THR A 80 0.11 -16.79 -9.99
CA THR A 80 0.73 -15.94 -9.01
C THR A 80 1.65 -15.07 -9.83
N VAL A 81 1.28 -13.79 -9.93
CA VAL A 81 2.21 -12.74 -10.26
C VAL A 81 3.50 -13.05 -9.50
N PRO A 82 4.69 -12.98 -10.15
CA PRO A 82 5.95 -13.22 -9.46
C PRO A 82 5.91 -12.58 -8.09
N HIS A 83 6.03 -13.42 -7.05
CA HIS A 83 5.94 -12.98 -5.67
C HIS A 83 6.93 -11.84 -5.51
N ILE A 84 6.41 -10.66 -5.15
CA ILE A 84 7.25 -9.54 -4.83
C ILE A 84 8.06 -9.94 -3.60
N SER A 85 9.31 -10.30 -3.81
CA SER A 85 10.18 -10.66 -2.70
C SER A 85 10.67 -9.35 -2.12
N LEU A 86 10.22 -9.05 -0.91
CA LEU A 86 10.81 -7.97 -0.14
C LEU A 86 12.30 -8.24 0.03
N PRO A 87 13.13 -7.20 0.07
CA PRO A 87 14.51 -7.39 0.45
C PRO A 87 14.60 -7.98 1.86
N ASP A 88 15.41 -9.03 2.01
CA ASP A 88 15.69 -9.68 3.31
C ASP A 88 16.28 -8.71 4.36
N ASN A 89 16.76 -7.56 3.90
CA ASN A 89 17.35 -6.52 4.71
C ASN A 89 16.49 -5.26 4.57
N PRO A 90 15.93 -4.72 5.66
CA PRO A 90 15.05 -3.57 5.59
C PRO A 90 15.75 -2.45 4.84
N VAL A 91 15.04 -1.90 3.85
CA VAL A 91 15.33 -0.58 3.31
C VAL A 91 15.63 0.31 4.50
N ALA A 92 16.85 0.88 4.58
CA ALA A 92 17.28 1.62 5.75
C ALA A 92 16.49 2.94 5.81
N PHE A 93 15.33 2.88 6.44
CA PHE A 93 14.48 4.02 6.67
C PHE A 93 15.01 4.82 7.86
N ALA A 94 14.85 6.14 7.81
CA ALA A 94 15.15 6.98 8.97
C ALA A 94 14.20 6.62 10.13
N HIS A 95 14.76 6.05 11.20
CA HIS A 95 14.02 5.56 12.37
C HIS A 95 13.62 6.67 13.34
N ASP A 96 14.29 7.82 13.27
CA ASP A 96 14.09 9.01 14.10
C ASP A 96 13.08 10.00 13.50
N LYS A 97 12.40 9.61 12.42
CA LYS A 97 11.48 10.45 11.66
C LYS A 97 10.04 9.97 11.79
N VAL A 98 9.11 10.93 11.83
CA VAL A 98 7.69 10.65 11.63
C VAL A 98 7.47 10.41 10.14
N TRP A 99 6.82 9.30 9.82
CA TRP A 99 6.47 8.94 8.45
C TRP A 99 4.98 9.19 8.25
N VAL A 100 4.61 9.54 7.02
CA VAL A 100 3.24 9.92 6.68
C VAL A 100 2.79 9.13 5.47
N LEU A 101 1.66 8.44 5.59
CA LEU A 101 0.89 7.91 4.47
C LEU A 101 -0.04 9.00 3.95
N ARG A 102 0.08 9.38 2.69
CA ARG A 102 -0.79 10.39 2.07
C ARG A 102 -1.75 9.73 1.09
N ASN A 103 -3.04 10.02 1.22
CA ASN A 103 -4.01 9.80 0.16
C ASN A 103 -4.02 11.05 -0.73
N LEU A 104 -3.31 10.98 -1.85
CA LEU A 104 -3.18 12.07 -2.82
C LEU A 104 -4.49 12.38 -3.55
N THR A 105 -5.42 11.41 -3.63
CA THR A 105 -6.73 11.67 -4.24
C THR A 105 -7.60 12.55 -3.33
N GLN A 106 -7.58 12.26 -2.03
CA GLN A 106 -8.48 12.90 -1.06
C GLN A 106 -7.86 14.10 -0.34
N GLY A 107 -6.53 14.27 -0.40
CA GLY A 107 -5.85 15.33 0.35
C GLY A 107 -5.85 15.07 1.86
N VAL A 108 -5.84 13.81 2.27
CA VAL A 108 -5.79 13.40 3.68
C VAL A 108 -4.56 12.57 3.96
N TYR A 109 -4.10 12.55 5.21
CA TYR A 109 -2.90 11.80 5.56
C TYR A 109 -3.01 11.11 6.92
N VAL A 110 -2.10 10.16 7.17
CA VAL A 110 -1.99 9.44 8.45
C VAL A 110 -0.53 9.42 8.87
N ARG A 111 -0.26 9.84 10.10
CA ARG A 111 1.10 9.86 10.66
C ARG A 111 1.43 8.60 11.43
N SER A 112 2.68 8.14 11.34
CA SER A 112 3.15 6.97 12.06
C SER A 112 3.15 7.14 13.58
N ASP A 113 3.28 8.36 14.09
CA ASP A 113 3.26 8.63 15.54
C ASP A 113 1.85 8.64 16.14
N ALA A 114 0.79 8.62 15.32
CA ALA A 114 -0.59 8.48 15.78
C ALA A 114 -0.87 7.11 16.41
N PHE A 115 -0.09 6.08 16.09
CA PHE A 115 -0.27 4.72 16.61
C PHE A 115 0.18 4.56 18.08
N ARG A 116 0.70 5.62 18.72
CA ARG A 116 1.15 5.64 20.13
C ARG A 116 2.11 4.49 20.48
N MET A 117 3.00 4.16 19.55
CA MET A 117 4.02 3.14 19.75
C MET A 117 5.21 3.70 20.51
N ALA A 118 5.92 2.85 21.26
CA ALA A 118 7.19 3.25 21.84
C ALA A 118 8.20 3.47 20.71
N ALA A 119 9.06 4.50 20.82
CA ALA A 119 10.06 4.80 19.78
C ALA A 119 11.02 3.62 19.53
N GLU A 120 11.20 2.74 20.52
CA GLU A 120 11.98 1.50 20.42
C GLU A 120 11.33 0.39 19.59
N ASP A 121 10.01 0.48 19.33
CA ASP A 121 9.26 -0.49 18.52
C ASP A 121 9.11 -0.03 17.06
N MET A 122 9.63 1.16 16.71
CA MET A 122 9.53 1.75 15.37
C MET A 122 10.78 1.45 14.53
N GLU A 123 10.58 0.87 13.34
CA GLU A 123 11.62 0.66 12.33
C GLU A 123 11.30 1.48 11.07
N GLY A 124 11.34 2.82 11.21
CA GLY A 124 11.05 3.74 10.11
C GLY A 124 9.54 3.89 9.88
N PRO A 125 9.03 3.74 8.64
CA PRO A 125 7.59 3.72 8.36
C PRO A 125 6.91 2.40 8.77
N GLU A 126 7.70 1.39 9.12
CA GLU A 126 7.25 0.12 9.68
C GLU A 126 7.48 0.08 11.19
N ALA A 127 6.84 -0.89 11.84
CA ALA A 127 7.03 -1.12 13.26
C ALA A 127 7.24 -2.61 13.54
N MET A 128 8.16 -2.92 14.44
CA MET A 128 8.53 -4.30 14.78
C MET A 128 7.33 -5.07 15.39
N ARG A 129 6.43 -4.35 16.07
CA ARG A 129 5.25 -4.90 16.74
C ARG A 129 4.10 -3.90 16.82
N GLY A 130 2.98 -4.17 16.17
CA GLY A 130 1.77 -3.36 16.34
C GLY A 130 1.20 -2.91 15.01
N ARG A 131 0.32 -1.90 15.05
CA ARG A 131 -0.27 -1.33 13.84
C ARG A 131 0.68 -0.35 13.18
N THR A 132 0.80 -0.46 11.87
CA THR A 132 1.66 0.34 11.00
C THR A 132 0.83 1.12 9.97
N LEU A 133 1.50 1.98 9.20
CA LEU A 133 0.87 2.64 8.04
C LEU A 133 0.39 1.61 7.00
N ALA A 134 1.02 0.44 6.91
CA ALA A 134 0.62 -0.63 5.99
C ALA A 134 -0.75 -1.21 6.39
N ASP A 135 -0.98 -1.41 7.69
CA ASP A 135 -2.26 -1.92 8.20
C ASP A 135 -3.40 -0.96 7.92
N VAL A 136 -3.16 0.34 8.09
CA VAL A 136 -4.14 1.38 7.74
C VAL A 136 -4.41 1.36 6.24
N LEU A 137 -3.36 1.38 5.42
CA LEU A 137 -3.51 1.37 3.97
C LEU A 137 -4.30 0.13 3.51
N LEU A 138 -3.88 -1.07 3.92
CA LEU A 138 -4.53 -2.33 3.53
C LEU A 138 -6.00 -2.36 3.93
N SER A 139 -6.33 -1.91 5.15
CA SER A 139 -7.72 -1.83 5.60
C SER A 139 -8.56 -0.88 4.76
N GLU A 140 -7.98 0.22 4.26
CA GLU A 140 -8.70 1.29 3.58
C GLU A 140 -8.80 1.07 2.07
N ILE A 141 -7.86 0.33 1.46
CA ILE A 141 -7.89 -0.02 0.02
C ILE A 141 -8.52 -1.39 -0.26
N HIS A 142 -8.83 -2.17 0.78
CA HIS A 142 -9.46 -3.48 0.63
C HIS A 142 -10.86 -3.36 0.05
N TRP A 143 -11.16 -4.21 -0.93
CA TRP A 143 -12.45 -4.34 -1.56
C TRP A 143 -12.87 -5.81 -1.55
N SER A 144 -13.98 -6.09 -0.88
CA SER A 144 -14.68 -7.37 -0.97
C SER A 144 -16.19 -7.12 -1.06
N CYS A 145 -16.86 -7.91 -1.89
CA CYS A 145 -18.33 -7.90 -1.97
C CYS A 145 -18.98 -8.75 -0.87
N GLU A 146 -18.20 -9.54 -0.12
CA GLU A 146 -18.67 -10.34 1.00
C GLU A 146 -18.03 -9.87 2.33
N SER A 147 -18.68 -10.21 3.44
CA SER A 147 -18.06 -10.05 4.76
C SER A 147 -16.99 -11.11 4.94
N ASP A 148 -15.79 -10.81 4.47
CA ASP A 148 -14.71 -11.78 4.43
C ASP A 148 -13.86 -11.71 5.69
N HIS A 149 -13.77 -12.81 6.44
CA HIS A 149 -12.79 -13.07 7.52
C HIS A 149 -12.56 -11.96 8.57
N GLY A 150 -13.54 -11.05 8.77
CA GLY A 150 -13.45 -9.95 9.73
C GLY A 150 -13.02 -8.60 9.14
N ILE A 151 -12.71 -8.53 7.83
CA ILE A 151 -12.51 -7.29 7.07
C ILE A 151 -13.73 -7.10 6.16
N SER A 152 -14.84 -6.67 6.76
CA SER A 152 -16.02 -6.25 5.99
C SER A 152 -15.80 -4.85 5.44
N GLY A 153 -15.85 -4.70 4.12
CA GLY A 153 -16.08 -3.37 3.54
C GLY A 153 -15.49 -3.16 2.16
N SER A 154 -16.23 -2.35 1.41
CA SER A 154 -15.72 -1.49 0.36
C SER A 154 -14.88 -0.38 1.00
N GLY A 155 -13.57 -0.60 1.16
CA GLY A 155 -12.65 0.40 1.69
C GLY A 155 -12.81 1.72 0.95
N LYS A 156 -12.93 2.83 1.70
CA LYS A 156 -13.27 4.16 1.13
C LYS A 156 -12.15 4.74 0.24
N TRP A 157 -10.99 4.10 0.25
CA TRP A 157 -9.77 4.50 -0.44
C TRP A 157 -9.39 3.53 -1.57
N ALA A 158 -10.24 2.54 -1.85
CA ALA A 158 -10.04 1.60 -2.94
C ALA A 158 -9.99 2.33 -4.30
N GLY A 159 -8.83 2.28 -4.96
CA GLY A 159 -8.59 2.95 -6.24
C GLY A 159 -7.95 4.35 -6.13
N ASP A 160 -7.70 4.84 -4.93
CA ASP A 160 -7.05 6.13 -4.71
C ASP A 160 -5.54 6.06 -4.90
N ARG A 161 -4.90 7.24 -4.97
CA ARG A 161 -3.46 7.40 -5.17
C ARG A 161 -2.75 7.61 -3.85
N PHE A 162 -1.65 6.89 -3.62
CA PHE A 162 -0.92 6.93 -2.36
C PHE A 162 0.58 7.13 -2.54
N ASP A 163 1.18 7.78 -1.55
CA ASP A 163 2.62 7.68 -1.31
C ASP A 163 2.91 7.75 0.20
N ILE A 164 4.17 7.52 0.53
CA ILE A 164 4.69 7.59 1.89
C ILE A 164 5.92 8.49 1.91
N CYS A 165 5.94 9.48 2.79
CA CYS A 165 7.06 10.41 2.89
C CYS A 165 7.39 10.72 4.35
N VAL A 166 8.50 11.41 4.58
CA VAL A 166 8.83 11.96 5.90
C VAL A 166 7.91 13.15 6.20
N GLY A 167 7.44 13.26 7.45
CA GLY A 167 6.42 14.23 7.88
C GLY A 167 6.77 15.70 7.67
N ASP A 168 8.06 16.04 7.66
CA ASP A 168 8.56 17.38 7.32
C ASP A 168 8.07 17.86 5.94
N ALA A 169 7.60 16.96 5.05
CA ALA A 169 7.06 17.28 3.74
C ALA A 169 5.58 17.68 3.72
N VAL A 170 4.83 17.48 4.83
CA VAL A 170 3.39 17.78 4.91
C VAL A 170 3.11 19.10 5.61
N ASP A 171 3.98 19.52 6.52
CA ASP A 171 3.84 20.78 7.28
C ASP A 171 3.91 22.04 6.39
N ASP A 172 4.38 21.91 5.14
CA ASP A 172 4.53 23.02 4.18
C ASP A 172 3.42 23.07 3.10
N GLU A 173 2.48 22.12 3.06
CA GLU A 173 1.40 22.08 2.06
C GLU A 173 0.05 22.54 2.65
N GLU A 174 -0.41 23.73 2.25
CA GLU A 174 -1.74 24.25 2.63
C GLU A 174 -2.86 23.32 2.12
N GLY A 175 -3.68 22.78 3.04
CA GLY A 175 -4.97 22.17 2.71
C GLY A 175 -5.14 20.68 3.00
N TRP A 176 -4.18 20.02 3.63
CA TRP A 176 -4.29 18.61 4.01
C TRP A 176 -5.07 18.42 5.32
N GLU A 177 -5.96 17.42 5.37
CA GLU A 177 -6.66 17.02 6.60
C GLU A 177 -5.98 15.81 7.27
N ASP A 178 -5.81 15.89 8.60
CA ASP A 178 -5.28 14.82 9.49
C ASP A 178 -6.40 13.86 9.95
#